data_AF-A0A7J5V2A8-F1
#
_entry.id   AF-A0A7J5V2A8-F1
#
_cell.length_a   1.000
_cell.length_b   1.000
_cell.length_c   1.000
_cell.angle_alpha   90.00
_cell.angle_beta   90.00
_cell.angle_gamma   90.00
#
_symmetry.space_group_name_H-M   'P 1'
#
loop_
_entity.id
_entity.type
_entity.pdbx_description
1 polymer ?
#
loop_
_entity_poly.entity_id
_entity_poly.type
_entity_poly.pdbx_seq_one_letter_code
_entity_poly.pdbx_strand_id
1 'polypeptide(L)'
;MESYCYILYSEKLGKFYVGACREDLSGRIAHHNTHYYGNHRFTAAATDWELFLSITVATYAHAIRLERLIKSMKSSKYIQNLKKYPELVEKIIQQTST
;
A
#
# COMPACT_ATOMS: atom_id res chain seq x y z
N MET A 1 8.75 -11.98 11.79
CA MET A 1 8.92 -11.40 10.44
C MET A 1 7.92 -10.27 10.29
N GLU A 2 8.39 -9.07 10.03
CA GLU A 2 7.52 -7.91 9.84
C GLU A 2 6.86 -7.95 8.45
N SER A 3 5.67 -7.41 8.35
CA SER A 3 4.91 -7.31 7.10
C SER A 3 4.43 -5.88 6.91
N TYR A 4 4.26 -5.49 5.65
CA TYR A 4 3.95 -4.11 5.29
C TYR A 4 2.62 -4.06 4.56
N CYS A 5 1.77 -3.11 4.94
CA CYS A 5 0.74 -2.57 4.07
C CYS A 5 1.29 -1.27 3.49
N TYR A 6 1.45 -1.20 2.17
CA TYR A 6 2.04 -0.05 1.48
C TYR A 6 1.06 0.57 0.49
N ILE A 7 1.25 1.86 0.28
CA ILE A 7 0.52 2.68 -0.67
C ILE A 7 1.55 3.27 -1.63
N LEU A 8 1.34 3.03 -2.92
CA LEU A 8 2.10 3.65 -3.99
C LEU A 8 1.26 4.71 -4.69
N TYR A 9 1.92 5.71 -5.24
CA TYR A 9 1.30 6.72 -6.09
C TYR A 9 2.06 6.79 -7.41
N SER A 10 1.31 6.92 -8.51
CA SER A 10 1.86 7.26 -9.83
C SER A 10 1.36 8.66 -10.17
N GLU A 11 2.29 9.58 -10.37
CA GLU A 11 1.99 10.96 -10.77
C GLU A 11 1.40 10.98 -12.19
N LYS A 12 1.96 10.18 -13.10
CA LYS A 12 1.47 10.06 -14.49
C LYS A 12 0.03 9.60 -14.59
N LEU A 13 -0.37 8.64 -13.73
CA LEU A 13 -1.75 8.14 -13.73
C LEU A 13 -2.67 8.91 -12.80
N GLY A 14 -2.12 9.70 -11.87
CA GLY A 14 -2.87 10.30 -10.77
C GLY A 14 -3.58 9.27 -9.88
N LYS A 15 -3.04 8.05 -9.78
CA LYS A 15 -3.69 6.90 -9.13
C LYS A 15 -2.88 6.38 -7.96
N PHE A 16 -3.61 5.90 -6.95
CA PHE A 16 -3.05 5.15 -5.84
C PHE A 16 -3.16 3.64 -6.08
N TYR A 17 -2.14 2.91 -5.65
CA TYR A 17 -2.17 1.46 -5.51
C TYR A 17 -1.91 1.10 -4.06
N VAL A 18 -2.68 0.16 -3.51
CA VAL A 18 -2.50 -0.34 -2.14
C VAL A 18 -2.19 -1.82 -2.23
N GLY A 19 -1.20 -2.29 -1.50
CA GLY A 19 -0.83 -3.69 -1.45
C GLY A 19 -0.17 -4.08 -0.13
N ALA A 20 -0.05 -5.38 0.09
CA ALA A 20 0.74 -5.93 1.18
C ALA A 20 1.96 -6.72 0.67
N CYS A 21 3.03 -6.75 1.45
CA CYS A 21 4.19 -7.61 1.22
C CYS A 21 4.82 -8.07 2.54
N ARG A 22 5.67 -9.10 2.44
CA ARG A 22 6.55 -9.55 3.52
C ARG A 22 7.94 -9.03 3.22
N GLU A 23 8.60 -8.50 4.24
CA GLU A 23 10.04 -8.19 4.29
C GLU A 23 10.58 -7.17 3.27
N ASP A 24 10.50 -7.42 1.97
CA ASP A 24 11.15 -6.59 0.93
C ASP A 24 10.17 -5.65 0.22
N LEU A 25 9.92 -4.49 0.84
CA LEU A 25 9.10 -3.44 0.25
C LEU A 25 9.77 -2.80 -0.98
N SER A 26 11.08 -2.54 -0.91
CA SER A 26 11.81 -1.87 -1.98
C SER A 26 11.87 -2.71 -3.25
N GLY A 27 12.22 -4.00 -3.14
CA GLY A 27 12.18 -4.92 -4.28
C GLY A 27 10.76 -5.10 -4.82
N ARG A 28 9.74 -5.12 -3.95
CA ARG A 28 8.33 -5.16 -4.40
C ARG A 28 7.95 -3.94 -5.26
N ILE A 29 8.41 -2.74 -4.91
CA ILE A 29 8.18 -1.53 -5.70
C ILE A 29 8.93 -1.60 -7.03
N ALA A 30 10.21 -2.00 -7.00
CA ALA A 30 11.01 -2.19 -8.21
C ALA A 30 10.36 -3.19 -9.18
N HIS A 31 9.78 -4.28 -8.67
CA HIS A 31 9.04 -5.25 -9.47
C HIS A 31 7.80 -4.67 -10.15
N HIS A 32 7.08 -3.75 -9.50
CA HIS A 32 5.97 -3.05 -10.14
C HIS A 32 6.45 -2.13 -11.27
N ASN A 33 7.52 -1.37 -11.05
CA ASN A 33 8.09 -0.45 -12.04
C ASN A 33 8.77 -1.14 -13.22
N THR A 34 9.19 -2.39 -13.05
CA THR A 34 9.79 -3.24 -14.11
C THR A 34 8.79 -4.19 -14.77
N HIS A 35 7.50 -4.11 -14.41
CA HIS A 35 6.44 -5.01 -14.90
C HIS A 35 6.74 -6.50 -14.69
N TYR A 36 7.51 -6.83 -13.65
CA TYR A 36 7.96 -8.19 -13.37
C TYR A 36 6.80 -9.21 -13.26
N TYR A 37 5.63 -8.77 -12.77
CA TYR A 37 4.44 -9.62 -12.62
C TYR A 37 3.57 -9.73 -13.89
N GLY A 38 4.06 -9.21 -15.02
CA GLY A 38 3.40 -9.23 -16.32
C GLY A 38 2.43 -8.07 -16.55
N ASN A 39 2.13 -7.83 -17.83
CA ASN A 39 1.41 -6.64 -18.30
C ASN A 39 -0.10 -6.62 -18.00
N HIS A 40 -0.68 -7.73 -17.52
CA HIS A 40 -2.10 -7.83 -17.19
C HIS A 40 -2.44 -7.31 -15.78
N ARG A 41 -1.43 -6.89 -15.00
CA ARG A 41 -1.61 -6.38 -13.64
C ARG A 41 -1.96 -4.90 -13.66
N PHE A 42 -2.74 -4.45 -12.69
CA PHE A 42 -3.08 -3.04 -12.52
C PHE A 42 -1.84 -2.14 -12.44
N THR A 43 -0.80 -2.59 -11.72
CA THR A 43 0.45 -1.85 -11.58
C THR A 43 1.28 -1.82 -12.86
N ALA A 44 1.01 -2.69 -13.85
CA ALA A 44 1.71 -2.63 -15.12
C ALA A 44 1.30 -1.43 -16.00
N ALA A 45 0.26 -0.68 -15.62
CA ALA A 45 -0.15 0.53 -16.33
C ALA A 45 0.81 1.73 -16.14
N ALA A 46 1.77 1.64 -15.21
CA ALA A 46 2.73 2.69 -14.89
C ALA A 46 4.09 2.13 -14.48
N THR A 47 5.14 2.93 -14.66
CA THR A 47 6.52 2.63 -14.28
C THR A 47 7.11 3.64 -13.28
N ASP A 48 6.29 4.61 -12.87
CA ASP A 48 6.61 5.70 -11.94
C ASP A 48 5.93 5.49 -10.58
N TRP A 49 5.71 4.24 -10.16
CA TRP A 49 5.17 3.98 -8.83
C TRP A 49 6.19 4.36 -7.77
N GLU A 50 5.81 5.33 -6.94
CA GLU A 50 6.61 5.80 -5.81
C GLU A 50 5.93 5.47 -4.48
N LEU A 51 6.73 5.22 -3.45
CA LEU A 51 6.21 4.94 -2.11
C LEU A 51 5.56 6.19 -1.53
N PHE A 52 4.24 6.13 -1.32
CA PHE A 52 3.49 7.22 -0.71
C PHE A 52 3.43 7.11 0.81
N LEU A 53 3.13 5.91 1.32
CA LEU A 53 3.01 5.57 2.75
C LEU A 53 3.27 4.07 2.94
N SER A 54 3.96 3.70 4.02
CA SER A 54 4.14 2.31 4.46
C SER A 54 3.73 2.15 5.92
N ILE A 55 2.98 1.09 6.22
CA ILE A 55 2.54 0.73 7.56
C ILE A 55 3.09 -0.65 7.89
N THR A 56 3.95 -0.73 8.91
CA THR A 56 4.57 -1.97 9.38
C THR A 56 3.71 -2.63 10.44
N VAL A 57 3.53 -3.95 10.32
CA VAL A 57 2.78 -4.78 11.28
C VAL A 57 3.46 -6.12 11.51
N ALA A 58 3.14 -6.75 12.63
CA ALA A 58 3.79 -7.99 13.07
C ALA A 58 3.48 -9.21 12.19
N THR A 59 2.35 -9.21 11.46
CA THR A 59 1.94 -10.38 10.66
C THR A 59 1.42 -9.99 9.29
N TYR A 60 1.62 -10.87 8.31
CA TYR A 60 1.10 -10.69 6.96
C TYR A 60 -0.44 -10.67 6.94
N ALA A 61 -1.08 -11.45 7.80
CA ALA A 61 -2.54 -11.45 7.91
C ALA A 61 -3.07 -10.07 8.33
N HIS A 62 -2.41 -9.41 9.28
CA HIS A 62 -2.72 -8.04 9.68
C HIS A 62 -2.51 -7.06 8.52
N ALA A 63 -1.41 -7.18 7.78
CA ALA A 63 -1.15 -6.33 6.61
C ALA A 63 -2.24 -6.46 5.54
N ILE A 64 -2.74 -7.68 5.31
CA ILE A 64 -3.85 -7.94 4.38
C ILE A 64 -5.18 -7.33 4.89
N ARG A 65 -5.45 -7.37 6.20
CA ARG A 65 -6.64 -6.71 6.76
C ARG A 65 -6.56 -5.19 6.60
N LEU A 66 -5.40 -4.59 6.85
CA LEU A 66 -5.14 -3.16 6.58
C LEU A 66 -5.37 -2.83 5.09
N GLU A 67 -4.78 -3.59 4.18
CA GLU A 67 -4.93 -3.41 2.73
C GLU A 67 -6.41 -3.40 2.34
N ARG A 68 -7.19 -4.38 2.81
CA ARG A 68 -8.62 -4.50 2.54
C ARG A 68 -9.41 -3.33 3.10
N LEU A 69 -9.13 -2.91 4.34
CA LEU A 69 -9.80 -1.78 4.96
C LEU A 69 -9.54 -0.50 4.15
N ILE A 70 -8.28 -0.19 3.85
CA ILE A 70 -7.91 1.01 3.08
C ILE A 70 -8.56 0.99 1.69
N LYS A 71 -8.55 -0.16 0.99
CA LYS A 71 -9.20 -0.31 -0.32
C LYS A 71 -10.72 -0.12 -0.25
N SER A 72 -11.36 -0.58 0.83
CA SER A 72 -12.82 -0.46 0.99
C SER A 72 -13.30 0.99 1.10
N MET A 73 -12.44 1.90 1.57
CA MET A 73 -12.76 3.32 1.69
C MET A 73 -12.93 4.02 0.33
N LYS A 74 -12.32 3.48 -0.75
CA LYS A 74 -12.41 3.97 -2.13
C LYS A 74 -12.25 5.51 -2.26
N SER A 75 -11.36 6.09 -1.46
CA SER A 75 -11.22 7.54 -1.33
C SER A 75 -9.75 7.95 -1.34
N SER A 76 -9.36 8.71 -2.36
CA SER A 76 -8.02 9.31 -2.44
C SER A 76 -7.78 10.31 -1.31
N LYS A 77 -8.81 11.06 -0.89
CA LYS A 77 -8.73 11.98 0.25
C LYS A 77 -8.45 11.23 1.55
N TYR A 78 -9.05 10.05 1.72
CA TYR A 78 -8.76 9.19 2.87
C TYR A 78 -7.29 8.75 2.89
N ILE A 79 -6.74 8.31 1.75
CA ILE A 79 -5.32 7.95 1.63
C ILE A 79 -4.40 9.13 1.95
N GLN A 80 -4.70 10.33 1.44
CA GLN A 80 -3.94 11.54 1.75
C GLN A 80 -4.01 11.89 3.24
N ASN A 81 -5.19 11.75 3.84
CA ASN A 81 -5.37 11.95 5.27
C ASN A 81 -4.56 10.94 6.11
N LEU A 82 -4.44 9.68 5.70
CA LEU A 82 -3.57 8.71 6.39
C LEU A 82 -2.11 9.18 6.45
N LYS A 83 -1.61 9.81 5.38
CA LYS A 83 -0.25 10.38 5.38
C LYS A 83 -0.14 11.65 6.23
N LYS A 84 -1.20 12.46 6.27
CA LYS A 84 -1.21 13.74 7.00
C LYS A 84 -1.44 13.60 8.51
N TYR A 85 -2.19 12.59 8.92
CA TYR A 85 -2.71 12.40 10.27
C TYR A 85 -2.28 11.03 10.82
N PRO A 86 -1.14 10.94 11.53
CA PRO A 86 -0.62 9.68 12.08
C PRO A 86 -1.62 8.96 12.99
N GLU A 87 -2.47 9.70 13.71
CA GLU A 87 -3.51 9.14 14.58
C GLU A 87 -4.53 8.29 13.82
N LEU A 88 -4.76 8.57 12.53
CA LEU A 88 -5.63 7.75 11.69
C LEU A 88 -4.97 6.40 11.36
N VAL A 89 -3.65 6.40 11.18
CA VAL A 89 -2.86 5.18 10.94
C VAL A 89 -2.89 4.29 12.19
N GLU A 90 -2.64 4.86 13.37
CA GLU A 90 -2.71 4.14 14.64
C GLU A 90 -4.11 3.54 14.86
N LYS A 91 -5.16 4.32 14.59
CA LYS A 91 -6.55 3.87 14.70
C LYS A 91 -6.84 2.66 13.82
N ILE A 92 -6.43 2.66 12.55
CA ILE A 92 -6.69 1.51 11.66
C ILE A 92 -5.82 0.30 12.00
N ILE A 93 -4.60 0.50 12.52
CA ILE A 93 -3.75 -0.59 13.02
C ILE A 93 -4.47 -1.31 14.16
N GLN A 94 -4.96 -0.55 15.15
CA GLN A 94 -5.72 -1.10 16.28
C GLN A 94 -7.04 -1.75 15.84
N GLN A 95 -7.77 -1.15 14.91
CA GLN A 95 -9.02 -1.72 14.39
C GLN A 95 -8.81 -3.08 13.69
N THR A 96 -7.63 -3.32 13.12
CA THR A 96 -7.32 -4.51 12.31
C THR A 96 -6.37 -5.49 12.99
N SER A 97 -6.05 -5.28 14.28
CA SER A 97 -5.09 -6.12 15.01
C SER A 97 -5.63 -7.53 15.32
N THR A 98 -6.94 -7.68 15.42
CA THR A 98 -7.64 -8.96 15.67
C THR A 98 -7.79 -9.81 14.40
#